data_AF-A0A8J3BYJ1-F1
#
_entry.id   AF-A0A8J3BYJ1-F1
#
_cell.length_a   1.000
_cell.length_b   1.000
_cell.length_c   1.000
_cell.angle_alpha   90.00
_cell.angle_beta   90.00
_cell.angle_gamma   90.00
#
_symmetry.space_group_name_H-M   'P 1'
#
loop_
_entity.id
_entity.type
_entity.pdbx_description
1 polymer ?
#
loop_
_entity_poly.entity_id
_entity_poly.type
_entity_poly.pdbx_seq_one_letter_code
_entity_poly.pdbx_strand_id
1 'polypeptide(L)'
;MEPVASVSLASTGGSHPPGWQLQLRVDYVVNRVMRTHRGQPDEVVRGVIEQSLRSLGVVPNDRQVAQYAAVIADMPPWPKR
;
A
#
# COMPACT_ATOMS: atom_id res chain seq x y z
N MET A 1 10.76 37.66 -18.93
CA MET A 1 9.52 37.03 -19.42
C MET A 1 9.80 35.55 -19.45
N GLU A 2 9.47 34.86 -18.37
CA GLU A 2 9.80 33.44 -18.18
C GLU A 2 8.98 32.58 -19.17
N PRO A 3 9.59 31.58 -19.84
CA PRO A 3 8.84 30.69 -20.70
C PRO A 3 7.97 29.77 -19.83
N VAL A 4 6.66 29.82 -20.06
CA VAL A 4 5.68 28.94 -19.42
C VAL A 4 6.05 27.48 -19.67
N ALA A 5 6.38 26.76 -18.59
CA ALA A 5 6.64 25.34 -18.63
C ALA A 5 5.41 24.64 -19.24
N SER A 6 5.63 24.03 -20.40
CA SER A 6 4.62 23.28 -21.13
C SER A 6 4.04 22.20 -20.22
N VAL A 7 2.73 22.28 -19.96
CA VAL A 7 1.97 21.18 -19.38
C VAL A 7 2.02 20.03 -20.38
N SER A 8 3.02 19.17 -20.22
CA SER A 8 3.12 17.93 -20.95
C SER A 8 2.13 16.95 -20.35
N LEU A 9 0.87 17.07 -20.75
CA LEU A 9 -0.11 15.98 -20.70
C LEU A 9 0.26 14.98 -21.80
N ALA A 10 1.47 14.45 -21.73
CA ALA A 10 1.97 13.43 -22.63
C ALA A 10 1.52 12.09 -22.07
N SER A 11 0.59 11.45 -22.76
CA SER A 11 0.35 10.02 -22.73
C SER A 11 1.67 9.30 -23.05
N THR A 12 2.57 9.19 -22.08
CA THR A 12 3.73 8.34 -22.23
C THR A 12 3.22 6.91 -22.16
N GLY A 13 3.42 6.15 -23.23
CA GLY A 13 3.45 4.70 -23.17
C GLY A 13 4.61 4.30 -22.26
N GLY A 14 4.44 4.48 -20.95
CA GLY A 14 5.45 4.24 -19.95
C GLY A 14 5.67 2.75 -19.85
N SER A 15 6.86 2.28 -20.24
CA SER A 15 7.29 0.94 -19.86
C SER A 15 7.36 0.90 -18.34
N HIS A 16 6.38 0.27 -17.72
CA HIS A 16 6.43 0.07 -16.28
C HIS A 16 7.52 -0.97 -15.98
N PRO A 17 8.31 -0.78 -14.92
CA PRO A 17 9.36 -1.73 -14.55
C PRO A 17 8.75 -3.11 -14.24
N PRO A 18 9.49 -4.21 -14.48
CA PRO A 18 9.06 -5.54 -14.06
C PRO A 18 8.60 -5.53 -12.59
N GLY A 19 7.43 -6.10 -12.31
CA GLY A 19 6.87 -6.15 -10.95
C GLY A 19 6.03 -4.94 -10.53
N TRP A 20 5.83 -3.92 -11.37
CA TRP A 20 4.98 -2.76 -11.02
C TRP A 20 3.55 -3.15 -10.61
N GLN A 21 2.95 -4.13 -11.27
CA GLN A 21 1.59 -4.59 -10.96
C GLN A 21 1.54 -5.25 -9.58
N LEU A 22 2.61 -5.97 -9.22
CA LEU A 22 2.75 -6.57 -7.90
C LEU A 22 2.82 -5.47 -6.83
N GLN A 23 3.63 -4.44 -7.08
CA GLN A 23 3.78 -3.31 -6.17
C GLN A 23 2.45 -2.56 -5.96
N LEU A 24 1.67 -2.34 -7.02
CA LEU A 24 0.35 -1.71 -6.90
C LEU A 24 -0.63 -2.52 -6.05
N ARG A 25 -0.60 -3.86 -6.17
CA ARG A 25 -1.45 -4.73 -5.33
C ARG A 25 -1.04 -4.65 -3.86
N VAL A 26 0.26 -4.63 -3.58
CA VAL A 26 0.78 -4.45 -2.22
C VAL A 26 0.37 -3.11 -1.65
N ASP A 27 0.60 -2.02 -2.38
CA ASP A 27 0.22 -0.67 -1.98
C ASP A 27 -1.28 -0.56 -1.70
N TYR A 28 -2.12 -1.10 -2.59
CA TYR A 28 -3.57 -1.13 -2.41
C TYR A 28 -3.98 -1.82 -1.10
N VAL A 29 -3.40 -2.98 -0.80
CA VAL A 29 -3.70 -3.73 0.43
C VAL A 29 -3.27 -2.93 1.66
N VAL A 30 -2.02 -2.44 1.68
CA VAL A 30 -1.49 -1.66 2.81
C VAL A 30 -2.36 -0.43 3.07
N ASN A 31 -2.67 0.35 2.03
CA ASN A 31 -3.54 1.52 2.12
C ASN A 31 -4.95 1.18 2.63
N ARG A 32 -5.51 0.05 2.21
CA ARG A 32 -6.82 -0.41 2.69
C ARG A 32 -6.77 -0.81 4.16
N VAL A 33 -5.75 -1.55 4.58
CA VAL A 33 -5.58 -2.00 5.96
C VAL A 33 -5.31 -0.83 6.89
N MET A 34 -4.47 0.14 6.49
CA MET A 34 -4.28 1.41 7.21
C MET A 34 -5.59 2.12 7.54
N ARG A 35 -6.53 2.18 6.59
CA ARG A 35 -7.82 2.86 6.80
C ARG A 35 -8.76 2.09 7.71
N THR A 36 -8.64 0.77 7.80
CA THR A 36 -9.65 -0.10 8.42
C THR A 36 -9.19 -0.74 9.73
N HIS A 37 -7.89 -0.93 9.93
CA HIS A 37 -7.30 -1.69 11.03
C HIS A 37 -6.17 -0.93 11.76
N ARG A 38 -6.01 0.38 11.55
CA ARG A 38 -5.04 1.16 12.33
C ARG A 38 -5.36 1.12 13.83
N GLY A 39 -4.32 1.05 14.66
CA GLY A 39 -4.44 0.94 16.11
C GLY A 39 -4.97 -0.43 16.59
N GLN A 40 -5.08 -1.42 15.71
CA GLN A 40 -5.29 -2.83 16.07
C GLN A 40 -3.96 -3.50 16.42
N PRO A 41 -3.97 -4.64 17.14
CA PRO A 41 -2.76 -5.40 17.42
C PRO A 41 -2.00 -5.81 16.15
N ASP A 42 -0.67 -5.80 16.19
CA ASP A 42 0.22 -6.15 15.07
C ASP A 42 -0.16 -7.50 14.43
N GLU A 43 -0.40 -8.52 15.24
CA GLU A 43 -0.78 -9.86 14.79
C GLU A 43 -2.07 -9.89 13.96
N VAL A 44 -3.05 -9.05 14.31
CA VAL A 44 -4.32 -8.90 13.58
C VAL A 44 -4.05 -8.22 12.25
N VAL A 45 -3.29 -7.12 12.27
CA VAL A 45 -2.94 -6.37 11.06
C VAL A 45 -2.14 -7.25 10.08
N ARG A 46 -1.15 -7.99 10.59
CA ARG A 46 -0.32 -8.93 9.81
C ARG A 46 -1.19 -9.97 9.11
N GLY A 47 -2.08 -10.64 9.86
CA GLY A 47 -2.98 -11.65 9.30
C GLY A 47 -3.88 -11.10 8.19
N VAL A 48 -4.40 -9.88 8.36
CA VAL A 48 -5.25 -9.23 7.36
C VAL A 48 -4.47 -8.87 6.09
N ILE A 49 -3.23 -8.36 6.23
CA ILE A 49 -2.37 -8.05 5.08
C ILE A 49 -2.07 -9.34 4.29
N GLU A 50 -1.63 -10.40 4.97
CA GLU A 50 -1.31 -11.69 4.33
C GLU A 50 -2.50 -12.27 3.58
N GLN A 51 -3.67 -12.32 4.23
CA GLN A 51 -4.90 -12.81 3.63
C GLN A 51 -5.28 -12.01 2.38
N SER A 52 -5.18 -10.68 2.47
CA SER A 52 -5.53 -9.76 1.38
C SER A 52 -4.58 -9.89 0.19
N LEU A 53 -3.27 -9.99 0.44
CA LEU A 53 -2.27 -10.21 -0.61
C LEU A 53 -2.49 -11.54 -1.32
N ARG A 54 -2.70 -12.63 -0.57
CA ARG A 54 -2.98 -13.96 -1.14
C ARG A 54 -4.24 -13.94 -2.00
N SER A 55 -5.28 -13.22 -1.57
CA SER A 55 -6.53 -13.06 -2.34
C SER A 55 -6.34 -12.35 -3.67
N LEU A 56 -5.29 -11.53 -3.81
CA LEU A 56 -4.91 -10.85 -5.04
C LEU A 56 -3.83 -11.60 -5.86
N GLY A 57 -3.57 -12.87 -5.51
CA GLY A 57 -2.55 -13.70 -6.14
C GLY A 57 -1.12 -13.23 -5.86
N VAL A 58 -0.91 -12.47 -4.79
CA VAL A 58 0.40 -11.98 -4.36
C VAL A 58 0.93 -12.90 -3.26
N VAL A 59 2.14 -13.44 -3.45
CA VAL A 59 2.84 -14.17 -2.40
C VAL A 59 3.38 -13.16 -1.38
N PRO A 60 2.93 -13.18 -0.12
CA PRO A 60 3.37 -12.23 0.89
C PRO A 60 4.84 -12.48 1.26
N ASN A 61 5.62 -11.40 1.37
CA ASN A 61 6.95 -11.42 1.95
C ASN A 61 6.83 -11.14 3.45
N ASP A 62 7.07 -12.17 4.28
CA ASP A 62 6.86 -12.13 5.73
C ASP A 62 7.53 -10.92 6.41
N ARG A 63 8.79 -10.64 6.03
CA ARG A 63 9.55 -9.50 6.54
C ARG A 63 8.90 -8.17 6.18
N GLN A 64 8.43 -8.04 4.95
CA GLN A 64 7.79 -6.81 4.46
C GLN A 64 6.42 -6.62 5.12
N VAL A 65 5.64 -7.69 5.25
CA VAL A 65 4.34 -7.67 5.93
C VAL A 65 4.51 -7.28 7.39
N ALA A 66 5.48 -7.85 8.12
CA ALA A 66 5.75 -7.49 9.50
C ALA A 66 6.10 -6.00 9.67
N GLN A 67 6.88 -5.43 8.73
CA GLN A 67 7.19 -3.99 8.74
C GLN A 67 5.94 -3.13 8.54
N TYR A 68 5.07 -3.49 7.60
CA TYR A 68 3.80 -2.77 7.40
C TYR A 68 2.86 -2.93 8.61
N ALA A 69 2.78 -4.13 9.16
CA ALA A 69 1.92 -4.41 10.32
C ALA A 69 2.33 -3.55 11.53
N ALA A 70 3.63 -3.50 11.85
CA ALA A 70 4.14 -2.71 12.96
C ALA A 70 3.81 -1.22 12.80
N VAL A 71 4.01 -0.67 11.59
CA VAL A 71 3.71 0.74 11.30
C VAL A 71 2.22 1.04 11.41
N ILE A 72 1.34 0.16 10.93
CA ILE A 72 -0.11 0.35 10.97
C ILE A 72 -0.66 0.16 12.39
N ALA A 73 -0.11 -0.78 13.15
CA ALA A 73 -0.49 -1.04 14.54
C ALA A 73 -0.14 0.14 15.45
N ASP A 74 0.99 0.80 15.20
CA ASP A 74 1.43 1.99 15.94
C ASP A 74 0.58 3.25 15.64
N MET A 75 -0.15 3.27 14.51
CA MET A 75 -0.98 4.42 14.16
C MET A 75 -2.13 4.62 15.15
N PRO A 76 -2.43 5.88 15.52
CA PRO A 76 -3.55 6.17 16.41
C PRO A 76 -4.87 5.70 15.77
N PRO A 77 -5.80 5.12 16.55
CA PRO A 77 -7.08 4.69 16.02
C PRO A 77 -7.87 5.88 15.44
N TRP A 78 -8.85 5.60 14.58
CA TRP A 78 -9.75 6.67 14.12
C TRP A 78 -10.55 7.22 15.29
N PRO A 79 -10.71 8.55 15.38
CA PRO A 79 -11.62 9.13 16.36
C PRO A 79 -13.00 8.49 16.14
N LYS A 80 -13.55 7.93 17.21
CA LYS A 80 -14.93 7.42 17.19
C LYS A 80 -15.82 8.65 16.95
N ARG A 81 -16.59 8.63 15.86
CA ARG A 81 -17.60 9.66 15.57
C ARG A 81 -18.74 9.57 16.58
#